data_AF-A0A3Q9GCJ2-F1
#
_entry.id   AF-A0A3Q9GCJ2-F1
#
_cell.length_a   1.000
_cell.length_b   1.000
_cell.length_c   1.000
_cell.angle_alpha   90.00
_cell.angle_beta   90.00
_cell.angle_gamma   90.00
#
_symmetry.space_group_name_H-M   'P 1'
#
loop_
_entity.id
_entity.type
_entity.pdbx_description
1 polymer ?
#
loop_
_entity_poly.entity_id
_entity_poly.type
_entity_poly.pdbx_seq_one_letter_code
_entity_poly.pdbx_strand_id
1 'polypeptide(L)'
;MNNQLFKAGDKVYYPLISNKILTLLKNDEDTVSVDLGVGNYTVFNPNGKKFKHHLAQSIFHATQLNYELLTNLYPHIQFEKPRPTPATIVKKMLDDGYAYVICNILLPNNVVKDIIKDYDDNVLFGEYGNCDCDEVIPLDAYTGKIIVDYKDGKPVLEDE
;
A
#
# COMPACT_ATOMS: atom_id res chain seq x y z
N MET A 1 -15.70 6.17 -5.84
CA MET A 1 -14.44 6.82 -5.42
C MET A 1 -14.36 6.67 -3.91
N ASN A 2 -13.39 5.91 -3.40
CA ASN A 2 -13.23 5.76 -1.95
C ASN A 2 -12.99 7.14 -1.34
N ASN A 3 -13.83 7.49 -0.36
CA ASN A 3 -13.87 8.79 0.31
C ASN A 3 -12.75 8.91 1.36
N GLN A 4 -11.60 8.29 1.09
CA GLN A 4 -10.49 8.24 2.02
C GLN A 4 -9.72 9.56 1.95
N LEU A 5 -9.64 10.23 3.10
CA LEU A 5 -8.85 11.45 3.24
C LEU A 5 -7.36 11.08 3.34
N PHE A 6 -6.53 11.94 2.78
CA PHE A 6 -5.09 11.82 2.88
C PHE A 6 -4.61 12.18 4.28
N LYS A 7 -3.68 11.37 4.81
CA LYS A 7 -3.03 11.59 6.10
C LYS A 7 -1.51 11.44 5.99
N ALA A 8 -0.80 11.92 7.01
CA ALA A 8 0.64 11.73 7.11
C ALA A 8 1.00 10.23 7.10
N GLY A 9 2.08 9.87 6.42
CA GLY A 9 2.53 8.50 6.21
C GLY A 9 1.98 7.83 4.94
N ASP A 10 0.88 8.34 4.37
CA ASP A 10 0.33 7.80 3.13
C ASP A 10 1.33 7.91 1.98
N LYS A 11 1.34 6.88 1.14
CA LYS A 11 2.13 6.82 -0.10
C LYS A 11 1.28 7.33 -1.25
N VAL A 12 1.82 8.27 -2.04
CA VAL A 12 1.05 8.99 -3.07
C VAL A 12 1.82 9.19 -4.37
N TYR A 13 1.08 9.29 -5.47
CA TYR A 13 1.54 9.82 -6.75
C TYR A 13 1.24 11.32 -6.86
N TYR A 14 2.19 12.06 -7.42
CA TYR A 14 2.02 13.45 -7.82
C TYR A 14 2.42 13.63 -9.30
N PRO A 15 1.54 13.23 -10.23
CA PRO A 15 1.93 12.86 -11.59
C PRO A 15 2.48 14.01 -12.44
N LEU A 16 2.12 15.26 -12.13
CA LEU A 16 2.63 16.43 -12.85
C LEU A 16 4.01 16.90 -12.38
N ILE A 17 4.56 16.27 -11.33
CA ILE A 17 5.79 16.71 -10.67
C ILE A 17 6.80 15.57 -10.50
N SER A 18 6.33 14.37 -10.18
CA SER A 18 7.20 13.23 -9.91
C SER A 18 6.61 11.95 -10.49
N ASN A 19 7.50 11.10 -11.02
CA ASN A 19 7.17 9.73 -11.38
C ASN A 19 7.43 8.74 -10.22
N LYS A 20 7.90 9.21 -9.08
CA LYS A 20 8.17 8.41 -7.87
C LYS A 20 7.01 8.45 -6.89
N ILE A 21 6.90 7.42 -6.07
CA ILE A 21 5.99 7.39 -4.93
C ILE A 21 6.55 8.31 -3.84
N LEU A 22 5.75 9.29 -3.44
CA LEU A 22 6.08 10.23 -2.38
C LEU A 22 5.39 9.82 -1.08
N THR A 23 5.95 10.25 0.05
CA THR A 23 5.34 10.04 1.37
C THR A 23 4.79 11.36 1.87
N LEU A 24 3.53 11.37 2.30
CA LEU A 24 2.94 12.55 2.91
C LEU A 24 3.50 12.81 4.31
N LEU A 25 3.85 14.05 4.55
CA LEU A 25 4.27 14.58 5.84
C LEU A 25 3.11 15.35 6.47
N LYS A 26 3.10 15.39 7.81
CA LYS A 26 2.21 16.27 8.54
C LYS A 26 2.69 17.71 8.36
N ASN A 27 1.80 18.62 7.97
CA ASN A 27 2.11 20.05 7.87
C ASN A 27 1.43 20.82 9.01
N ASP A 28 0.10 20.91 8.99
CA ASP A 28 -0.72 21.52 10.05
C ASP A 28 -1.80 20.53 10.53
N GLU A 29 -2.74 20.96 11.39
CA GLU A 29 -3.84 20.09 11.87
C GLU A 29 -4.66 19.49 10.72
N ASP A 30 -4.94 20.29 9.69
CA ASP A 30 -5.83 19.90 8.58
C ASP A 30 -5.12 19.84 7.22
N THR A 31 -3.78 19.81 7.19
CA THR A 31 -3.05 19.75 5.91
C THR A 31 -1.89 18.77 5.94
N VAL A 32 -1.61 18.22 4.76
CA VAL A 32 -0.47 17.34 4.50
C VAL A 32 0.46 17.97 3.48
N SER A 33 1.73 17.61 3.50
CA SER A 33 2.70 18.11 2.54
C SER A 33 3.53 16.98 1.92
N VAL A 34 4.10 17.24 0.75
CA VAL A 34 5.19 16.42 0.19
C VAL A 34 6.46 17.26 0.14
N ASP A 35 7.58 16.68 0.53
CA ASP A 35 8.90 17.24 0.30
C ASP A 35 9.41 16.79 -1.08
N LEU A 36 9.74 17.75 -1.93
CA LEU A 36 10.26 17.53 -3.27
C LEU A 36 11.78 17.78 -3.35
N GLY A 37 12.43 18.00 -2.21
CA GLY A 37 13.84 18.35 -2.10
C GLY A 37 14.09 19.86 -2.10
N VAL A 38 15.27 20.24 -1.60
CA VAL A 38 15.83 21.61 -1.52
C VAL A 38 14.77 22.68 -1.20
N GLY A 39 14.10 22.53 -0.05
CA GLY A 39 13.19 23.54 0.50
C GLY A 39 11.85 23.69 -0.22
N ASN A 40 11.53 22.84 -1.21
CA ASN A 40 10.25 22.85 -1.89
C ASN A 40 9.26 21.88 -1.24
N TYR A 41 8.43 22.41 -0.35
CA TYR A 41 7.26 21.70 0.18
C TYR A 41 6.00 22.14 -0.57
N THR A 42 5.20 21.17 -1.01
CA THR A 42 3.86 21.45 -1.54
C THR A 42 2.81 20.99 -0.54
N VAL A 43 1.90 21.88 -0.16
CA VAL A 43 0.84 21.63 0.81
C VAL A 43 -0.46 21.27 0.10
N PHE A 44 -1.19 20.29 0.63
CA PHE A 44 -2.46 19.79 0.13
C PHE A 44 -3.51 19.78 1.24
N ASN A 45 -4.76 19.96 0.83
CA ASN A 45 -5.91 19.69 1.68
C ASN A 45 -6.06 18.17 1.91
N PRO A 46 -6.86 17.74 2.92
CA PRO A 46 -7.11 16.32 3.18
C PRO A 46 -7.79 15.58 2.02
N ASN A 47 -8.39 16.31 1.07
CA ASN A 47 -8.97 15.76 -0.15
C ASN A 47 -7.96 15.61 -1.31
N GLY A 48 -6.67 15.86 -1.07
CA GLY A 48 -5.60 15.70 -2.05
C GLY A 48 -5.45 16.84 -3.05
N LYS A 49 -6.26 17.91 -2.95
CA LYS A 49 -6.12 19.10 -3.81
C LYS A 49 -5.09 20.06 -3.23
N LYS A 50 -4.26 20.63 -4.09
CA LYS A 50 -3.24 21.61 -3.69
C LYS A 50 -3.85 22.80 -2.94
N PHE A 51 -3.25 23.15 -1.81
CA PHE A 51 -3.74 24.22 -0.94
C PHE A 51 -3.48 25.59 -1.57
N LYS A 52 -4.48 26.49 -1.57
CA LYS A 52 -4.39 27.91 -1.97
C LYS A 52 -3.85 28.21 -3.38
N HIS A 53 -3.82 27.25 -4.31
CA HIS A 53 -3.42 27.48 -5.70
C HIS A 53 -4.57 27.23 -6.68
N HIS A 54 -4.65 28.08 -7.73
CA HIS A 54 -5.62 27.96 -8.82
C HIS A 54 -5.32 26.81 -9.80
N LEU A 55 -4.19 26.13 -9.66
CA LEU A 55 -3.83 25.00 -10.51
C LEU A 55 -4.54 23.73 -10.03
N ALA A 56 -5.17 23.01 -10.96
CA ALA A 56 -5.83 21.72 -10.73
C ALA A 56 -4.79 20.59 -10.52
N GLN A 57 -3.94 20.74 -9.52
CA GLN A 57 -2.95 19.75 -9.12
C GLN A 57 -3.51 18.94 -7.96
N SER A 58 -3.50 17.62 -8.14
CA SER A 58 -3.98 16.66 -7.15
C SER A 58 -2.96 15.54 -6.97
N ILE A 59 -2.96 14.97 -5.77
CA ILE A 59 -2.27 13.73 -5.45
C ILE A 59 -3.27 12.56 -5.45
N PHE A 60 -2.74 11.36 -5.64
CA PHE A 60 -3.50 10.11 -5.67
C PHE A 60 -2.82 9.09 -4.78
N HIS A 61 -3.55 8.28 -4.01
CA HIS A 61 -2.93 7.19 -3.25
C HIS A 61 -2.16 6.24 -4.18
N ALA A 62 -0.99 5.79 -3.74
CA ALA A 62 -0.14 4.88 -4.50
C ALA A 62 -0.67 3.44 -4.44
N THR A 63 -1.85 3.23 -5.04
CA THR A 63 -2.49 1.92 -5.18
C THR A 63 -2.24 1.34 -6.56
N GLN A 64 -2.39 0.02 -6.71
CA GLN A 64 -2.25 -0.65 -8.01
C GLN A 64 -3.23 -0.08 -9.06
N LEU A 65 -4.48 0.18 -8.67
CA LEU A 65 -5.48 0.80 -9.55
C LEU A 65 -5.04 2.18 -10.05
N ASN A 66 -4.56 3.05 -9.14
CA ASN A 66 -4.11 4.38 -9.54
C ASN A 66 -2.84 4.32 -10.39
N TYR A 67 -1.94 3.38 -10.12
CA TYR A 67 -0.76 3.13 -10.96
C TYR A 67 -1.14 2.78 -12.40
N GLU A 68 -2.08 1.86 -12.60
CA GLU A 68 -2.57 1.45 -13.91
C GLU A 68 -3.26 2.61 -14.64
N LEU A 69 -4.15 3.34 -13.96
CA LEU A 69 -4.82 4.51 -14.52
C LEU A 69 -3.82 5.60 -14.94
N LEU A 70 -2.84 5.93 -14.08
CA LEU A 70 -1.83 6.95 -14.38
C LEU A 70 -0.91 6.52 -15.52
N THR A 71 -0.50 5.26 -15.57
CA THR A 71 0.33 4.73 -16.66
C THR A 71 -0.42 4.78 -17.99
N ASN A 72 -1.73 4.53 -17.99
CA ASN A 72 -2.57 4.66 -19.19
C ASN A 72 -2.76 6.13 -19.61
N LEU A 73 -2.94 7.05 -18.67
CA LEU A 73 -3.14 8.47 -18.95
C LEU A 73 -1.85 9.18 -19.40
N TYR A 74 -0.69 8.74 -18.88
CA TYR A 74 0.62 9.30 -19.21
C TYR A 74 1.55 8.19 -19.68
N PRO A 75 1.32 7.60 -20.87
CA PRO A 75 2.07 6.42 -21.34
C PRO A 75 3.56 6.69 -21.60
N HIS A 76 3.95 7.96 -21.67
CA HIS A 76 5.34 8.41 -21.81
C HIS A 76 6.09 8.53 -20.47
N ILE A 77 5.40 8.35 -19.35
CA ILE A 77 5.98 8.43 -18.00
C ILE A 77 6.01 7.02 -17.41
N GLN A 78 7.19 6.57 -17.01
CA GLN A 78 7.34 5.35 -16.22
C GLN A 78 7.20 5.69 -14.74
N PHE A 79 5.99 5.49 -14.20
CA PHE A 79 5.75 5.62 -12.77
C PHE A 79 6.37 4.47 -11.98
N GLU A 80 6.79 4.77 -10.75
CA GLU A 80 7.18 3.76 -9.78
C GLU A 80 5.98 2.87 -9.43
N LYS A 81 6.15 1.56 -9.55
CA LYS A 81 5.10 0.58 -9.23
C LYS A 81 4.90 0.52 -7.71
N PRO A 82 3.65 0.51 -7.22
CA PRO A 82 3.41 0.42 -5.78
C PRO A 82 3.75 -0.98 -5.29
N ARG A 83 4.17 -1.07 -4.03
CA ARG A 83 4.37 -2.37 -3.38
C ARG A 83 3.01 -3.03 -3.16
N PRO A 84 2.88 -4.35 -3.36
CA PRO A 84 1.64 -5.05 -3.05
C PRO A 84 1.37 -4.95 -1.54
N THR A 85 0.09 -4.92 -1.17
CA THR A 85 -0.28 -5.01 0.25
C THR A 85 -0.07 -6.44 0.75
N PRO A 86 0.14 -6.63 2.06
CA PRO A 86 0.22 -7.97 2.67
C PRO A 86 -0.91 -8.91 2.24
N ALA A 87 -2.17 -8.46 2.28
CA ALA A 87 -3.29 -9.26 1.80
C ALA A 87 -3.21 -9.59 0.31
N THR A 88 -2.74 -8.67 -0.53
CA THR A 88 -2.54 -8.93 -1.97
C THR A 88 -1.51 -10.04 -2.18
N ILE A 89 -0.43 -10.04 -1.38
CA ILE A 89 0.59 -11.08 -1.40
C ILE A 89 -0.02 -12.44 -1.02
N VAL A 90 -0.76 -12.49 0.10
CA VAL A 90 -1.41 -13.73 0.58
C VAL A 90 -2.35 -14.30 -0.47
N LYS A 91 -3.26 -13.49 -0.99
CA LYS A 91 -4.24 -13.91 -2.01
C LYS A 91 -3.54 -14.48 -3.24
N LYS A 92 -2.52 -13.77 -3.75
CA LYS A 92 -1.77 -14.20 -4.92
C LYS A 92 -1.02 -15.51 -4.68
N MET A 93 -0.48 -15.75 -3.49
CA MET A 93 0.16 -17.02 -3.16
C MET A 93 -0.86 -18.18 -3.15
N LEU A 94 -2.04 -17.96 -2.57
CA LEU A 94 -3.13 -18.94 -2.55
C LEU A 94 -3.65 -19.24 -3.97
N ASP A 95 -3.84 -18.21 -4.79
CA ASP A 95 -4.20 -18.34 -6.22
C ASP A 95 -3.17 -19.14 -7.03
N ASP A 96 -1.87 -18.96 -6.73
CA ASP A 96 -0.77 -19.71 -7.33
C ASP A 96 -0.64 -21.16 -6.78
N GLY A 97 -1.58 -21.59 -5.92
CA GLY A 97 -1.74 -22.98 -5.48
C GLY A 97 -1.07 -23.32 -4.16
N TYR A 98 -0.65 -22.33 -3.37
CA TYR A 98 -0.20 -22.59 -2.00
C TYR A 98 -1.36 -23.14 -1.18
N ALA A 99 -1.15 -24.26 -0.48
CA ALA A 99 -2.16 -24.84 0.39
C ALA A 99 -2.52 -23.94 1.59
N TYR A 100 -1.57 -23.10 2.00
CA TYR A 100 -1.74 -22.09 3.05
C TYR A 100 -0.60 -21.07 3.04
N VAL A 101 -0.81 -19.94 3.72
CA VAL A 101 0.21 -18.93 4.01
C VAL A 101 0.24 -18.67 5.52
N ILE A 102 1.42 -18.75 6.13
CA ILE A 102 1.60 -18.40 7.54
C ILE A 102 1.62 -16.88 7.67
N CYS A 103 0.83 -16.34 8.59
CA CYS A 103 0.71 -14.90 8.79
C CYS A 103 0.81 -14.55 10.27
N ASN A 104 1.38 -13.38 10.56
CA ASN A 104 1.09 -12.68 11.81
C ASN A 104 -0.21 -11.88 11.62
N ILE A 105 -1.15 -12.04 12.56
CA ILE A 105 -2.38 -11.28 12.67
C ILE A 105 -2.22 -10.26 13.78
N LEU A 106 -2.36 -8.99 13.43
CA LEU A 106 -2.25 -7.83 14.31
C LEU A 106 -3.59 -7.59 15.00
N LEU A 107 -3.72 -8.04 16.24
CA LEU A 107 -4.87 -7.75 17.09
C LEU A 107 -4.60 -6.48 17.92
N PRO A 108 -5.64 -5.80 18.44
CA PRO A 108 -5.47 -4.55 19.19
C PRO A 108 -4.44 -4.60 20.33
N ASN A 109 -4.29 -5.76 20.98
CA ASN A 109 -3.45 -5.93 22.16
C ASN A 109 -2.33 -6.98 22.00
N ASN A 110 -2.25 -7.68 20.87
CA ASN A 110 -1.24 -8.72 20.67
C ASN A 110 -1.07 -9.07 19.18
N VAL A 111 -0.02 -9.82 18.85
CA VAL A 111 0.17 -10.44 17.54
C VAL A 111 0.06 -11.95 17.68
N VAL A 112 -0.78 -12.57 16.85
CA VAL A 112 -0.99 -14.03 16.84
C VAL A 112 -0.53 -14.58 15.49
N LYS A 113 0.10 -15.76 15.48
CA LYS A 113 0.40 -16.47 14.24
C LYS A 113 -0.80 -17.31 13.83
N ASP A 114 -1.18 -17.22 12.56
CA ASP A 114 -2.27 -18.00 11.98
C ASP A 114 -1.87 -18.58 10.61
N ILE A 115 -2.61 -19.59 10.18
CA ILE A 115 -2.48 -20.27 8.91
C ILE A 115 -3.67 -19.88 8.05
N ILE A 116 -3.46 -19.00 7.09
CA ILE A 116 -4.49 -18.56 6.14
C ILE A 116 -4.58 -19.58 5.00
N LYS A 117 -5.78 -20.08 4.72
CA LYS A 117 -6.01 -21.13 3.71
C LYS A 117 -6.86 -20.68 2.53
N ASP A 118 -7.68 -19.66 2.74
CA ASP A 118 -8.66 -19.21 1.74
C ASP A 118 -9.04 -17.75 2.03
N TYR A 119 -9.82 -17.13 1.15
CA TYR A 119 -10.29 -15.76 1.30
C TYR A 119 -11.57 -15.48 0.51
N ASP A 120 -12.29 -14.43 0.92
CA ASP A 120 -13.39 -13.85 0.15
C ASP A 120 -13.32 -12.32 0.23
N ASP A 121 -13.29 -11.65 -0.92
CA ASP A 121 -13.17 -10.20 -1.11
C ASP A 121 -12.21 -9.49 -0.13
N ASN A 122 -12.66 -9.14 1.08
CA ASN A 122 -11.89 -8.39 2.08
C ASN A 122 -11.56 -9.20 3.36
N VAL A 123 -11.92 -10.47 3.41
CA VAL A 123 -11.74 -11.36 4.57
C VAL A 123 -10.77 -12.47 4.20
N LEU A 124 -9.82 -12.75 5.08
CA LEU A 124 -8.94 -13.91 5.00
C LEU A 124 -9.43 -14.98 6.00
N PHE A 125 -9.45 -16.23 5.56
CA PHE A 125 -9.92 -17.37 6.36
C PHE A 125 -8.72 -18.12 6.97
N GLY A 126 -8.50 -17.88 8.27
CA GLY A 126 -7.47 -18.53 9.07
C GLY A 126 -7.98 -19.71 9.89
N GLU A 127 -7.07 -20.46 10.52
CA GLU A 127 -7.43 -21.54 11.45
C GLU A 127 -7.88 -20.99 12.81
N TYR A 128 -7.28 -19.89 13.25
CA TYR A 128 -7.65 -19.24 14.50
C TYR A 128 -8.95 -18.45 14.37
N GLY A 129 -9.18 -17.86 13.20
CA GLY A 129 -10.41 -17.17 12.86
C GLY A 129 -10.29 -16.39 11.55
N ASN A 130 -11.38 -15.72 11.18
CA ASN A 130 -11.38 -14.83 10.05
C ASN A 130 -10.72 -13.51 10.45
N CYS A 131 -9.89 -12.94 9.59
CA CYS A 131 -9.22 -11.66 9.83
C CYS A 131 -9.38 -10.69 8.66
N ASP A 132 -9.33 -9.40 8.97
CA ASP A 132 -9.42 -8.35 7.98
C ASP A 132 -8.09 -8.22 7.22
N CYS A 133 -8.18 -7.88 5.93
CA CYS A 133 -7.01 -7.76 5.05
C CYS A 133 -5.95 -6.73 5.50
N ASP A 134 -6.29 -5.81 6.39
CA ASP A 134 -5.39 -4.77 6.89
C ASP A 134 -4.59 -5.22 8.14
N GLU A 135 -4.92 -6.37 8.72
CA GLU A 135 -4.34 -6.87 9.98
C GLU A 135 -3.28 -7.97 9.78
N VAL A 136 -2.98 -8.31 8.53
CA VAL A 136 -2.19 -9.49 8.16
C VAL A 136 -0.78 -9.11 7.72
N ILE A 137 0.21 -9.88 8.15
CA ILE A 137 1.59 -9.84 7.68
C ILE A 137 2.03 -11.25 7.27
N PRO A 138 2.22 -11.56 5.97
CA PRO A 138 2.64 -12.88 5.53
C PRO A 138 4.09 -13.15 5.91
N LEU A 139 4.36 -14.39 6.29
CA LEU A 139 5.65 -14.88 6.73
C LEU A 139 6.09 -16.06 5.88
N ASP A 140 7.39 -16.14 5.65
CA ASP A 140 7.98 -17.35 5.09
C ASP A 140 7.93 -18.48 6.10
N ALA A 141 7.45 -19.64 5.66
CA ALA A 141 7.19 -20.76 6.57
C ALA A 141 8.47 -21.39 7.14
N TYR A 142 9.62 -21.20 6.51
CA TYR A 142 10.89 -21.81 6.91
C TYR A 142 11.72 -20.88 7.79
N THR A 143 11.82 -19.62 7.39
CA THR A 143 12.67 -18.62 8.04
C THR A 143 11.92 -17.76 9.06
N GLY A 144 10.59 -17.65 8.92
CA GLY A 144 9.76 -16.75 9.71
C GLY A 144 9.94 -15.27 9.36
N LYS A 145 10.72 -14.93 8.32
CA LYS A 145 10.89 -13.55 7.84
C LYS A 145 9.64 -13.05 7.13
N ILE A 146 9.42 -11.73 7.14
CA ILE A 146 8.26 -11.12 6.47
C ILE A 146 8.41 -11.26 4.95
N ILE A 147 7.31 -11.67 4.30
CA ILE A 147 7.20 -11.67 2.83
C ILE A 147 6.72 -10.28 2.41
N VAL A 148 7.57 -9.55 1.70
CA VAL A 148 7.30 -8.17 1.25
C VAL A 148 6.83 -8.08 -0.19
N ASP A 149 6.95 -9.17 -0.96
CA ASP A 149 6.48 -9.27 -2.34
C ASP A 149 6.32 -10.74 -2.76
N TYR A 150 5.64 -10.98 -3.89
CA TYR A 150 5.49 -12.30 -4.50
C TYR A 150 5.55 -12.21 -6.03
N LYS A 151 6.66 -12.72 -6.58
CA LYS A 151 7.04 -12.57 -8.00
C LYS A 151 7.47 -13.91 -8.58
N ASP A 152 7.00 -14.19 -9.79
CA ASP A 152 7.38 -15.37 -10.57
C ASP A 152 7.26 -16.68 -9.77
N GLY A 153 6.16 -16.81 -9.02
CA GLY A 153 5.85 -17.96 -8.18
C GLY A 153 6.66 -18.06 -6.87
N LYS A 154 7.41 -17.03 -6.49
CA LYS A 154 8.32 -17.07 -5.33
C LYS A 154 8.13 -15.88 -4.37
N PRO A 155 8.16 -16.14 -3.04
CA PRO A 155 8.14 -15.07 -2.04
C PRO A 155 9.46 -14.29 -2.04
N VAL A 156 9.36 -12.98 -1.87
CA VAL A 156 10.49 -12.08 -1.65
C VAL A 156 10.46 -11.67 -0.19
N LEU A 157 11.56 -11.88 0.52
CA LEU A 157 11.66 -11.62 1.95
C LEU A 157 12.18 -10.21 2.20
N GLU A 158 11.88 -9.65 3.37
CA GLU A 158 12.56 -8.44 3.83
C GLU A 158 14.08 -8.67 3.96
N ASP A 159 14.85 -7.67 3.52
CA ASP A 159 16.29 -7.60 3.79
C ASP A 159 16.53 -7.30 5.28
N GLU A 160 17.68 -7.71 5.82
CA GLU A 160 18.08 -7.44 7.22
C GLU A 160 18.41 -5.96 7.49
#